data_AF-A0A7C1FVB5-F1
#
_entry.id   AF-A0A7C1FVB5-F1
#
_cell.length_a   1.000
_cell.length_b   1.000
_cell.length_c   1.000
_cell.angle_alpha   90.00
_cell.angle_beta   90.00
_cell.angle_gamma   90.00
#
_symmetry.space_group_name_H-M   'P 1'
#
loop_
_entity.id
_entity.type
_entity.pdbx_description
1 polymer ?
#
loop_
_entity_poly.entity_id
_entity_poly.type
_entity_poly.pdbx_seq_one_letter_code
_entity_poly.pdbx_strand_id
1 'polypeptide(L)'
;DGDPRTHHKGQKIYHYSSLIVAGDTVVVGGRLKGRAHQSDPVPGMREVAEGVIKTFDLRTGEPRQTIELDAAPVVSGLAAAQGRLYVACEDGSLRCFAADR
;
A
#
# COMPACT_ATOMS: atom_id res chain seq x y z
N ASP A 1 12.77 -5.87 -9.49
CA ASP A 1 12.53 -6.00 -10.94
C ASP A 1 11.50 -5.02 -11.47
N GLY A 2 11.87 -4.26 -12.50
CA GLY A 2 10.93 -3.50 -13.34
C GLY A 2 11.42 -2.10 -13.73
N ASP A 3 11.80 -1.92 -15.00
CA ASP A 3 11.98 -0.60 -15.64
C ASP A 3 10.65 0.20 -15.51
N PRO A 4 10.65 1.44 -14.97
CA PRO A 4 9.43 2.26 -14.87
C PRO A 4 8.77 2.57 -16.23
N ARG A 5 9.40 2.22 -17.35
CA ARG A 5 8.87 2.38 -18.71
C ARG A 5 8.07 1.17 -19.22
N THR A 6 7.99 0.06 -18.49
CA THR A 6 7.29 -1.17 -18.94
C THR A 6 5.95 -1.39 -18.22
N HIS A 7 5.23 -0.30 -17.92
CA HIS A 7 3.90 -0.42 -17.35
C HIS A 7 2.94 -1.06 -18.36
N HIS A 8 2.41 -2.22 -18.01
CA HIS A 8 1.43 -2.92 -18.84
C HIS A 8 0.10 -2.17 -18.75
N LYS A 9 -0.65 -2.11 -19.86
CA LYS A 9 -1.97 -1.46 -19.90
C LYS A 9 -2.86 -1.97 -18.77
N GLY A 10 -3.42 -1.06 -17.97
CA GLY A 10 -4.27 -1.37 -16.82
C GLY A 10 -3.53 -1.62 -15.51
N GLN A 11 -2.20 -1.60 -15.48
CA GLN A 11 -1.44 -1.76 -14.24
C GLN A 11 -1.78 -0.62 -13.25
N LYS A 12 -2.14 -0.99 -12.01
CA LYS A 12 -2.41 -0.03 -10.94
C LYS A 12 -1.12 0.73 -10.56
N ILE A 13 -1.22 2.05 -10.45
CA ILE A 13 -0.15 2.95 -10.04
C ILE A 13 -0.52 3.51 -8.67
N TYR A 14 0.37 3.34 -7.69
CA TYR A 14 0.13 3.79 -6.32
C TYR A 14 1.01 4.97 -5.94
N HIS A 15 0.47 5.83 -5.10
CA HIS A 15 1.22 6.82 -4.35
C HIS A 15 1.42 6.30 -2.91
N TYR A 16 2.64 5.86 -2.60
CA TYR A 16 2.98 5.42 -1.25
C TYR A 16 3.16 6.63 -0.33
N SER A 17 2.43 6.64 0.78
CA SER A 17 2.36 7.76 1.73
C SER A 17 2.69 7.35 3.17
N SER A 18 2.89 6.05 3.40
CA SER A 18 3.20 5.49 4.70
C SER A 18 4.25 4.39 4.57
N LEU A 19 5.17 4.35 5.53
CA LEU A 19 6.20 3.32 5.64
C LEU A 19 6.44 3.01 7.11
N ILE A 20 6.64 1.73 7.44
CA ILE A 20 7.10 1.28 8.75
C ILE A 20 7.99 0.04 8.61
N VAL A 21 8.94 -0.12 9.53
CA VAL A 21 9.71 -1.35 9.68
C VAL A 21 9.07 -2.20 10.79
N ALA A 22 8.73 -3.45 10.48
CA ALA A 22 8.12 -4.40 11.40
C ALA A 22 8.94 -5.70 11.42
N GLY A 23 9.90 -5.80 12.35
CA GLY A 23 10.84 -6.90 12.38
C GLY A 23 11.79 -6.89 11.18
N ASP A 24 11.84 -7.98 10.43
CA ASP A 24 12.64 -8.15 9.22
C ASP A 24 11.92 -7.68 7.94
N THR A 25 10.79 -6.99 8.08
CA THR A 25 9.91 -6.61 6.99
C THR A 25 9.74 -5.10 6.93
N VAL A 26 9.92 -4.52 5.74
CA VAL A 26 9.48 -3.14 5.45
C VAL A 26 8.07 -3.21 4.91
N VAL A 27 7.17 -2.42 5.47
CA VAL A 27 5.78 -2.30 5.02
C VAL A 27 5.56 -0.90 4.47
N VAL A 28 5.01 -0.80 3.27
CA VAL A 28 4.56 0.47 2.69
C VAL A 28 3.06 0.42 2.42
N GLY A 29 2.41 1.54 2.71
CA GLY A 29 1.00 1.77 2.46
C GLY A 29 0.82 2.84 1.40
N GLY A 30 -0.08 2.64 0.45
CA GLY A 30 -0.28 3.58 -0.63
C GLY A 30 -1.72 3.67 -1.12
N ARG A 31 -2.02 4.82 -1.72
CA ARG A 31 -3.29 5.16 -2.35
C ARG A 31 -3.22 4.87 -3.84
N LEU A 32 -4.29 4.33 -4.43
CA LEU A 32 -4.40 4.21 -5.88
C LEU A 32 -4.44 5.60 -6.51
N LYS A 33 -3.49 5.88 -7.41
CA LYS A 33 -3.41 7.14 -8.17
C LYS A 33 -3.96 7.00 -9.59
N GLY A 34 -4.19 5.79 -10.06
CA GLY A 34 -4.75 5.51 -11.38
C GLY A 34 -4.25 4.20 -11.96
N ARG A 35 -4.53 3.98 -13.24
CA ARG A 35 -4.13 2.79 -13.99
C ARG A 35 -3.38 3.21 -15.25
N ALA A 36 -2.27 2.54 -15.55
CA ALA A 36 -1.44 2.85 -16.71
C ALA A 36 -2.25 2.75 -18.01
N HIS A 37 -2.08 3.75 -18.89
CA HIS A 37 -2.78 3.84 -20.19
C HIS A 37 -4.32 3.81 -20.08
N GLN A 38 -4.89 4.25 -18.94
CA GLN A 38 -6.31 4.49 -18.76
C GLN A 38 -6.53 5.93 -18.30
N SER A 39 -7.59 6.54 -18.82
CA SER A 39 -8.04 7.89 -18.49
C SER A 39 -9.19 7.89 -17.47
N ASP A 40 -9.38 6.79 -16.75
CA ASP A 40 -10.37 6.69 -15.69
C ASP A 40 -10.19 7.86 -14.70
N PRO A 41 -11.28 8.51 -14.24
CA PRO A 41 -11.17 9.61 -13.30
C PRO A 41 -10.45 9.14 -12.03
N VAL A 42 -9.32 9.79 -11.75
CA VAL A 42 -8.54 9.52 -10.54
C VAL A 42 -9.30 10.11 -9.36
N PRO A 43 -9.57 9.32 -8.29
CA PRO A 43 -10.25 9.85 -7.13
C PRO A 43 -9.50 11.04 -6.56
N GLY A 44 -10.19 12.18 -6.39
CA GLY A 44 -9.59 13.40 -5.86
C GLY A 44 -9.12 13.22 -4.42
N MET A 45 -8.19 14.05 -3.92
CA MET A 45 -7.60 13.94 -2.57
C MET A 45 -8.64 13.80 -1.43
N ARG A 46 -9.88 14.25 -1.63
CA ARG A 46 -10.97 14.20 -0.64
C ARG A 46 -11.86 12.96 -0.73
N GLU A 47 -11.70 12.16 -1.78
CA GLU A 47 -12.44 10.92 -1.97
C GLU A 47 -11.66 9.75 -1.39
N VAL A 48 -12.36 8.80 -0.78
CA VAL A 48 -11.80 7.51 -0.38
C VAL A 48 -11.44 6.75 -1.65
N ALA A 49 -10.16 6.42 -1.79
CA ALA A 49 -9.69 5.60 -2.90
C ALA A 49 -9.35 4.18 -2.44
N GLU A 50 -9.30 3.22 -3.38
CA GLU A 50 -8.60 1.95 -3.15
C GLU A 50 -7.15 2.21 -2.72
N GLY A 51 -6.57 1.28 -1.97
CA GLY A 51 -5.16 1.33 -1.63
C GLY A 51 -4.49 -0.02 -1.64
N VAL A 52 -3.27 -0.02 -1.14
CA VAL A 52 -2.41 -1.20 -1.12
C VAL A 52 -1.51 -1.19 0.10
N ILE A 53 -1.22 -2.38 0.61
CA ILE A 53 -0.08 -2.65 1.48
C ILE A 53 0.89 -3.53 0.68
N LYS A 54 2.15 -3.13 0.64
CA LYS A 54 3.22 -3.98 0.12
C LYS A 54 4.25 -4.23 1.21
N THR A 55 4.78 -5.44 1.22
CA THR A 55 5.82 -5.86 2.16
C THR A 55 7.06 -6.27 1.40
N PHE A 56 8.22 -6.00 2.01
CA PHE A 56 9.53 -6.30 1.46
C PHE A 56 10.42 -6.88 2.54
N ASP A 57 11.34 -7.75 2.15
CA ASP A 57 12.46 -8.14 3.00
C ASP A 57 13.29 -6.90 3.33
N LEU A 58 13.56 -6.66 4.61
CA LEU A 58 14.30 -5.47 5.07
C LEU A 58 15.75 -5.48 4.57
N ARG A 59 16.35 -6.65 4.39
CA ARG A 59 17.77 -6.81 4.12
C ARG A 59 18.06 -6.82 2.62
N THR A 60 17.21 -7.48 1.83
CA THR A 60 17.38 -7.61 0.37
C THR A 60 16.57 -6.59 -0.40
N GLY A 61 15.51 -6.04 0.18
CA GLY A 61 14.55 -5.18 -0.51
C GLY A 61 13.63 -5.94 -1.47
N GLU A 62 13.67 -7.26 -1.46
CA GLU A 62 12.82 -8.09 -2.34
C GLU A 62 11.36 -8.05 -1.89
N PRO A 63 10.40 -7.98 -2.83
CA PRO A 63 8.97 -7.96 -2.49
C PRO A 63 8.54 -9.31 -1.90
N ARG A 64 7.76 -9.28 -0.83
CA ARG A 64 7.20 -10.46 -0.16
C ARG A 64 5.71 -10.64 -0.43
N GLN A 65 4.90 -9.60 -0.19
CA GLN A 65 3.43 -9.66 -0.33
C GLN A 65 2.86 -8.34 -0.85
N THR A 66 1.71 -8.43 -1.51
CA THR A 66 0.85 -7.29 -1.87
C THR A 66 -0.57 -7.59 -1.42
N ILE A 67 -1.20 -6.66 -0.71
CA ILE A 67 -2.58 -6.74 -0.23
C ILE A 67 -3.32 -5.51 -0.75
N GLU A 68 -4.33 -5.72 -1.59
CA GLU A 68 -5.23 -4.65 -2.01
C GLU A 68 -6.22 -4.30 -0.91
N LEU A 69 -6.55 -3.02 -0.78
CA LEU A 69 -7.49 -2.50 0.19
C LEU A 69 -8.59 -1.72 -0.52
N ASP A 70 -9.83 -1.88 -0.06
CA ASP A 70 -10.96 -1.08 -0.57
C ASP A 70 -10.87 0.39 -0.15
N ALA A 71 -10.08 0.71 0.88
CA ALA A 71 -9.80 2.06 1.33
C ALA A 71 -8.31 2.26 1.61
N ALA A 72 -7.74 3.34 1.07
CA ALA A 72 -6.32 3.62 1.15
C ALA A 72 -5.86 3.93 2.58
N PRO A 73 -4.63 3.55 2.95
CA PRO A 73 -4.01 4.03 4.18
C PRO A 73 -3.88 5.55 4.15
N VAL A 74 -4.18 6.21 5.27
CA VAL A 74 -3.90 7.65 5.44
C VAL A 74 -2.38 7.88 5.46
N VAL A 75 -1.96 9.13 5.22
CA VAL A 75 -0.54 9.55 5.31
C VAL A 75 -0.01 9.25 6.72
N SER A 76 1.14 8.58 6.80
CA SER A 76 1.75 8.13 8.05
C SER A 76 0.81 7.29 8.94
N GLY A 77 -0.17 6.60 8.34
CA GLY A 77 -1.23 5.85 9.04
C GLY A 77 -0.89 4.42 9.45
N LEU A 78 0.39 4.03 9.44
CA LEU A 78 0.82 2.67 9.78
C LEU A 78 1.45 2.63 11.18
N ALA A 79 1.10 1.61 11.95
CA ALA A 79 1.73 1.29 13.23
C ALA A 79 1.95 -0.23 13.35
N ALA A 80 3.03 -0.63 14.01
CA ALA A 80 3.32 -2.04 14.28
C ALA A 80 3.49 -2.24 15.79
N ALA A 81 2.73 -3.18 16.35
CA ALA A 81 2.81 -3.51 17.77
C ALA A 81 2.40 -4.96 18.01
N GLN A 82 3.12 -5.65 18.90
CA GLN A 82 2.83 -7.04 19.30
C GLN A 82 2.64 -8.02 18.13
N GLY A 83 3.51 -7.91 17.11
CA GLY A 83 3.45 -8.80 15.93
C GLY A 83 2.27 -8.54 15.00
N ARG A 84 1.62 -7.37 15.11
CA ARG A 84 0.50 -6.95 14.27
C ARG A 84 0.80 -5.62 13.59
N LEU A 85 0.27 -5.46 12.39
CA LEU A 85 0.25 -4.20 11.67
C LEU A 85 -1.15 -3.58 11.78
N TYR A 86 -1.21 -2.32 12.17
CA TYR A 86 -2.41 -1.50 12.24
C TYR A 86 -2.36 -0.43 11.15
N VAL A 87 -3.48 -0.25 10.45
CA VAL A 87 -3.59 0.62 9.28
C VAL A 87 -4.83 1.49 9.43
N ALA A 88 -4.64 2.79 9.62
CA ALA A 88 -5.72 3.77 9.57
C ALA A 88 -6.03 4.10 8.10
N CYS A 89 -7.30 3.97 7.71
CA CYS A 89 -7.76 4.12 6.32
C CYS A 89 -8.57 5.41 6.12
N GLU A 90 -8.62 5.89 4.89
CA GLU A 90 -9.34 7.12 4.50
C GLU A 90 -10.87 7.03 4.73
N ASP A 91 -11.43 5.83 4.77
CA ASP A 91 -12.84 5.57 5.11
C ASP A 91 -13.14 5.70 6.63
N GLY A 92 -12.13 6.05 7.43
CA GLY A 92 -12.23 6.13 8.89
C GLY A 92 -12.08 4.78 9.59
N SER A 93 -11.87 3.69 8.87
CA SER A 93 -11.64 2.37 9.47
C SER A 93 -10.21 2.22 9.99
N LEU A 94 -10.06 1.35 11.00
CA LEU A 94 -8.76 0.85 11.45
C LEU A 94 -8.70 -0.65 11.16
N ARG A 95 -7.76 -1.05 10.30
CA ARG A 95 -7.57 -2.45 9.90
C ARG A 95 -6.37 -3.05 10.63
N CYS A 96 -6.47 -4.32 11.02
CA CYS A 96 -5.40 -5.05 11.70
C CYS A 96 -5.00 -6.28 10.87
N PHE A 97 -3.70 -6.45 10.66
CA PHE A 97 -3.11 -7.60 9.97
C PHE A 97 -2.14 -8.32 10.92
N ALA A 98 -2.14 -9.65 10.85
CA ALA A 98 -1.18 -10.49 11.55
C ALA A 98 -0.45 -11.34 10.50
N ALA A 99 0.79 -11.72 10.80
CA ALA A 99 1.45 -12.78 10.05
C ALA A 99 0.79 -14.12 10.41
N ASP A 100 0.54 -14.95 9.40
CA ASP A 100 0.23 -16.35 9.63
C ASP A 100 1.47 -17.01 10.28
N ARG A 101 1.24 -17.90 11.26
CA ARG A 101 2.31 -18.59 11.98
C ARG A 101 2.98 -19.67 11.14
#